data_AF-A0A1Q7IV19-F1
#
_entry.id   AF-A0A1Q7IV19-F1
#
_cell.length_a   1.000
_cell.length_b   1.000
_cell.length_c   1.000
_cell.angle_alpha   90.00
_cell.angle_beta   90.00
_cell.angle_gamma   90.00
#
_symmetry.space_group_name_H-M   'P 1'
#
loop_
_entity.id
_entity.type
_entity.pdbx_description
1 polymer ?
#
loop_
_entity_poly.entity_id
_entity_poly.type
_entity_poly.pdbx_seq_one_letter_code
_entity_poly.pdbx_strand_id
1 'polypeptide(L)'
;MPIHPFWIVAIIVIVLIIFGPGRLPELGAGIGKAMREFRKATSELTSEVTHSTQPVTPPPAATPPAAPAPSESAPAQGSESASPSNR
;
A
#
# COMPACT_ATOMS: atom_id res chain seq x y z
N MET A 1 -29.62 3.35 -5.06
CA MET A 1 -29.76 1.97 -5.56
C MET A 1 -28.38 1.37 -5.68
N PRO A 2 -27.93 0.50 -4.76
CA PRO A 2 -26.59 -0.06 -4.82
C PRO A 2 -26.46 -0.87 -6.11
N ILE A 3 -25.48 -0.50 -6.93
CA ILE A 3 -25.13 -1.17 -8.18
C ILE A 3 -24.82 -2.62 -7.84
N HIS A 4 -25.68 -3.55 -8.27
CA HIS A 4 -25.55 -4.95 -7.88
C HIS A 4 -24.37 -5.57 -8.63
N PRO A 5 -23.33 -6.06 -7.93
CA PRO A 5 -22.17 -6.72 -8.56
C PRO A 5 -22.56 -7.94 -9.41
N PHE A 6 -23.77 -8.46 -9.20
CA PHE A 6 -24.38 -9.52 -9.99
C PHE A 6 -24.44 -9.20 -11.50
N TRP A 7 -24.56 -7.92 -11.89
CA TRP A 7 -24.62 -7.52 -13.31
C TRP A 7 -23.28 -7.75 -14.02
N ILE A 8 -22.17 -7.48 -13.34
CA ILE A 8 -20.83 -7.71 -13.86
C ILE A 8 -20.60 -9.21 -14.06
N VAL A 9 -21.05 -10.03 -13.09
CA VAL A 9 -20.96 -11.49 -13.18
C VAL A 9 -21.79 -12.03 -14.35
N ALA A 10 -23.01 -11.54 -14.55
CA ALA A 10 -23.86 -11.97 -15.67
C ALA A 10 -23.20 -11.71 -17.04
N ILE A 11 -22.57 -10.54 -17.21
CA ILE A 11 -21.85 -10.20 -18.45
C ILE A 11 -20.65 -11.12 -18.65
N ILE A 12 -19.87 -11.38 -17.60
CA ILE A 12 -18.72 -12.30 -17.65
C ILE A 12 -19.17 -13.69 -18.10
N VAL A 13 -20.29 -14.20 -17.58
CA VAL A 13 -20.85 -15.51 -17.97
C VAL A 13 -21.25 -15.54 -19.44
N ILE A 14 -21.88 -14.48 -19.97
CA ILE A 14 -22.24 -14.41 -21.39
C ILE A 14 -21.00 -14.44 -22.28
N VAL A 15 -19.97 -13.65 -21.94
CA VAL A 15 -18.69 -13.64 -22.67
C VAL A 15 -18.02 -15.01 -22.59
N LEU A 16 -18.04 -15.66 -21.42
CA LEU A 16 -17.52 -17.01 -21.21
C LEU A 16 -18.25 -18.08 -22.03
N ILE A 17 -19.52 -17.91 -22.35
CA ILE A 17 -20.25 -18.87 -23.21
C ILE A 17 -19.81 -18.72 -24.67
N ILE A 18 -19.62 -17.49 -25.15
CA ILE A 18 -19.19 -17.20 -26.53
C ILE A 18 -17.72 -17.58 -26.74
N PHE A 19 -16.85 -17.19 -25.82
CA PHE A 19 -15.41 -17.44 -25.91
C PHE A 19 -15.01 -18.79 -25.30
N GLY A 20 -15.76 -19.31 -24.34
CA GLY A 20 -15.42 -20.51 -23.57
C GLY A 20 -14.61 -20.20 -22.30
N PRO A 21 -14.81 -20.94 -21.19
CA PRO A 21 -14.09 -20.74 -19.93
C PRO A 21 -12.60 -21.05 -20.01
N GLY A 22 -12.16 -21.83 -21.01
CA GLY A 22 -10.75 -22.10 -21.27
C GLY A 22 -10.00 -20.94 -21.94
N ARG A 23 -10.69 -20.03 -22.64
CA ARG A 23 -10.02 -18.95 -23.39
C ARG A 23 -9.55 -17.80 -22.51
N LEU A 24 -10.27 -17.45 -21.45
CA LEU A 24 -9.83 -16.43 -20.50
C LEU A 24 -8.49 -16.74 -19.82
N PRO A 25 -8.26 -17.93 -19.23
CA PRO A 25 -6.97 -18.26 -18.64
C PRO A 25 -5.86 -18.38 -19.68
N GLU A 26 -6.17 -18.85 -20.89
CA GLU A 26 -5.20 -18.94 -21.99
C GLU A 26 -4.71 -17.55 -22.44
N LEU A 27 -5.64 -16.61 -22.66
CA LEU A 27 -5.33 -15.21 -22.96
C LEU A 27 -4.63 -14.51 -21.77
N GLY A 28 -5.10 -14.77 -20.55
CA GLY A 28 -4.53 -14.21 -19.33
C GLY A 28 -3.09 -14.67 -19.07
N ALA A 29 -2.75 -15.93 -19.37
CA ALA A 29 -1.39 -16.44 -19.24
C ALA A 29 -0.42 -15.75 -20.22
N GLY A 30 -0.85 -15.50 -21.46
CA GLY A 30 -0.08 -14.75 -22.45
C GLY A 30 0.15 -13.30 -22.06
N ILE A 31 -0.93 -12.59 -21.68
CA ILE A 31 -0.86 -11.21 -21.20
C ILE A 31 -0.04 -11.10 -19.91
N GLY A 32 -0.17 -12.07 -19.00
CA GLY A 32 0.54 -12.11 -17.73
C GLY A 32 2.06 -12.22 -17.91
N LYS A 33 2.52 -13.07 -18.84
CA LYS A 33 3.93 -13.12 -19.24
C LYS A 33 4.37 -11.79 -19.87
N ALA A 34 3.63 -11.28 -20.85
CA ALA A 34 3.97 -10.01 -21.48
C ALA A 34 4.10 -8.86 -20.47
N MET A 35 3.17 -8.75 -19.52
CA MET A 35 3.21 -7.75 -18.45
C MET A 35 4.37 -7.97 -17.47
N ARG A 36 4.76 -9.21 -17.20
CA ARG A 36 5.92 -9.56 -16.35
C ARG A 36 7.22 -9.12 -17.00
N GLU A 37 7.44 -9.49 -18.25
CA GLU A 37 8.61 -9.07 -19.04
C GLU A 37 8.63 -7.56 -19.25
N PHE A 38 7.49 -6.93 -19.54
CA PHE A 38 7.38 -5.48 -19.68
C PHE A 38 7.74 -4.76 -18.39
N ARG A 39 7.16 -5.16 -17.24
CA ARG A 39 7.52 -4.58 -15.93
C ARG A 39 9.00 -4.75 -15.62
N LYS A 40 9.58 -5.91 -15.94
CA LYS A 40 11.00 -6.16 -15.73
C LYS A 40 11.84 -5.20 -16.56
N ALA A 41 11.58 -5.09 -17.87
CA ALA A 41 12.25 -4.16 -18.74
C ALA A 41 12.09 -2.69 -18.27
N THR A 42 10.88 -2.27 -17.90
CA THR A 42 10.64 -0.92 -17.36
C THR A 42 11.38 -0.69 -16.04
N SER A 43 11.46 -1.69 -15.17
CA SER A 43 12.18 -1.58 -13.89
C SER A 43 13.68 -1.43 -14.11
N GLU A 44 14.28 -2.20 -15.01
CA GLU A 44 15.72 -2.07 -15.32
C GLU A 44 16.02 -0.67 -15.88
N LEU A 45 15.19 -0.17 -16.80
CA LEU A 45 15.32 1.17 -17.36
C LEU A 45 15.16 2.26 -16.29
N THR A 46 14.18 2.12 -15.37
CA THR A 46 13.98 3.10 -14.29
C THR A 46 15.14 3.08 -13.30
N SER A 47 15.70 1.90 -13.02
CA SER A 47 16.85 1.74 -12.14
C SER A 47 18.11 2.35 -12.74
N GLU A 48 18.35 2.19 -14.05
CA GLU A 48 19.50 2.80 -14.73
C GLU A 48 19.41 4.34 -14.79
N VAL A 49 18.23 4.88 -15.08
CA VAL A 49 17.99 6.33 -15.08
C VAL A 49 18.10 6.94 -13.68
N THR A 50 17.61 6.22 -12.66
CA THR A 50 17.72 6.65 -11.25
C THR A 50 19.16 6.54 -10.74
N HIS A 51 19.93 5.54 -11.17
CA HIS A 51 21.34 5.39 -10.78
C HIS A 51 22.24 6.43 -11.45
N SER A 52 21.91 6.85 -12.68
CA SER A 52 22.62 7.91 -13.41
C SER A 52 22.31 9.32 -12.89
N THR A 53 21.21 9.48 -12.13
CA THR A 53 20.79 10.74 -11.52
C THR A 53 20.81 10.59 -10.00
N GLN A 54 21.98 10.30 -9.42
CA GLN A 54 22.19 10.24 -7.97
C GLN A 54 21.70 11.55 -7.29
N PRO A 55 20.65 11.57 -6.45
CA PRO A 55 20.74 12.35 -5.24
C PRO A 55 21.67 11.55 -4.31
N VAL A 56 22.80 12.12 -3.94
CA VAL A 56 23.59 11.62 -2.82
C VAL A 56 22.67 11.73 -1.60
N THR A 57 22.00 10.65 -1.22
CA THR A 57 21.42 10.57 0.12
C THR A 57 22.61 10.49 1.08
N PRO A 58 22.77 11.44 2.02
CA PRO A 58 23.80 11.34 3.03
C PRO A 58 23.67 10.02 3.80
N PRO A 59 24.79 9.47 4.32
CA PRO A 59 24.80 8.23 5.10
C PRO A 59 23.71 8.25 6.18
N PRO A 60 23.12 7.09 6.55
CA PRO A 60 22.23 6.99 7.69
C PRO A 60 22.99 7.43 8.95
N ALA A 61 22.84 8.69 9.35
CA ALA A 61 23.27 9.17 10.64
C ALA A 61 22.36 8.49 11.67
N ALA A 62 22.98 7.58 12.43
CA ALA A 62 22.53 7.05 13.71
C ALA A 62 21.12 6.46 13.74
N THR A 63 21.05 5.14 13.88
CA THR A 63 20.10 4.53 14.81
C THR A 63 20.11 5.35 16.09
N PRO A 64 19.02 6.04 16.49
CA PRO A 64 18.95 6.59 17.83
C PRO A 64 19.04 5.40 18.80
N PRO A 65 20.07 5.32 19.66
CA PRO A 65 20.06 4.36 20.75
C PRO A 65 18.82 4.67 21.60
N ALA A 66 17.96 3.66 21.78
CA ALA A 66 16.96 3.53 22.82
C ALA A 66 16.64 4.82 23.61
N ALA A 67 15.71 5.64 23.10
CA ALA A 67 14.98 6.55 23.96
C ALA A 67 13.92 5.72 24.70
N PRO A 68 13.94 5.64 26.05
CA PRO A 68 12.85 5.05 26.79
C PRO A 68 11.62 5.92 26.52
N ALA A 69 10.58 5.35 25.93
CA ALA A 69 9.33 6.06 25.70
C ALA A 69 8.78 6.55 27.05
N PRO A 70 8.67 7.87 27.31
CA PRO A 70 7.64 8.37 28.20
C PRO A 70 6.39 8.42 27.32
N SER A 71 5.75 7.27 27.11
CA SER A 71 4.37 7.26 26.67
C SER A 71 3.54 7.70 27.86
N GLU A 72 3.49 9.02 28.03
CA GLU A 72 2.49 9.73 28.81
C GLU A 72 1.12 9.23 28.35
N SER A 73 0.58 8.30 29.14
CA SER A 73 -0.65 7.60 28.88
C SER A 73 -1.58 7.86 30.06
N ALA A 74 -2.59 8.68 29.76
CA ALA A 74 -3.90 8.76 30.37
C ALA A 74 -4.08 9.49 31.72
N PRO A 75 -5.06 10.42 31.79
CA PRO A 75 -5.49 11.10 33.00
C PRO A 75 -6.47 10.21 33.78
N ALA A 76 -6.23 9.98 35.07
CA ALA A 76 -7.28 9.62 36.02
C ALA A 76 -6.77 9.68 37.47
N GLN A 77 -7.34 10.65 38.19
CA GLN A 77 -7.80 10.53 39.58
C GLN A 77 -6.79 10.68 40.73
N GLY A 78 -7.08 11.74 41.51
CA GLY A 78 -7.11 11.64 42.96
C GLY A 78 -5.85 12.11 43.65
N SER A 79 -5.84 13.37 44.11
CA SER A 79 -5.61 13.73 45.52
C SER A 79 -5.40 15.24 45.67
N GLU A 80 -5.87 15.75 46.81
CA GLU A 80 -5.57 17.06 47.40
C GLU A 80 -6.11 18.31 46.67
N SER A 81 -7.24 18.88 47.10
CA SER A 81 -7.46 19.55 48.40
C SER A 81 -6.43 20.66 48.65
N ALA A 82 -6.73 21.88 48.20
CA ALA A 82 -6.72 23.09 49.03
C ALA A 82 -6.98 24.32 48.16
N SER A 83 -8.17 24.90 48.30
CA SER A 83 -8.38 26.32 48.03
C SER A 83 -7.63 27.12 49.11
N PRO A 84 -6.92 28.20 48.74
CA PRO A 84 -7.33 29.47 49.29
C PRO A 84 -7.34 30.57 48.22
N SER A 85 -8.55 30.97 47.87
CA SER A 85 -9.03 32.36 47.92
C SER A 85 -7.96 33.43 48.20
N ASN A 86 -7.54 34.17 47.17
CA ASN A 86 -6.96 35.50 47.34
C ASN A 86 -7.36 36.43 46.18
N ARG A 87 -8.57 36.98 46.25
CA ARG A 87 -8.94 38.26 45.63
C ARG A 87 -10.19 38.85 46.26
#